data_AF-A0A1W9II41-F1
#
_entry.id   AF-A0A1W9II41-F1
#
_cell.length_a   1.000
_cell.length_b   1.000
_cell.length_c   1.000
_cell.angle_alpha   90.00
_cell.angle_beta   90.00
_cell.angle_gamma   90.00
#
_symmetry.space_group_name_H-M   'P 1'
#
loop_
_entity.id
_entity.type
_entity.pdbx_description
1 polymer ?
#
loop_
_entity_poly.entity_id
_entity_poly.type
_entity_poly.pdbx_seq_one_letter_code
_entity_poly.pdbx_strand_id
1 'polypeptide(L)'
;MKSALLVFFLAFASSAAVNVTPAAARDYSYCLVGTDFAGFGDCKFDTLAQCQASASGRDAGCAANPYPGYYDRSSANAQFNGKRR
;
A
#
# COMPACT_ATOMS: atom_id res chain seq x y z
N MET A 1 20.89 -34.47 23.33
CA MET A 1 20.97 -33.15 23.99
C MET A 1 21.73 -32.21 23.07
N LYS A 2 21.14 -31.05 22.75
CA LYS A 2 21.76 -29.81 22.23
C LYS A 2 21.68 -29.48 20.73
N SER A 3 21.74 -30.42 19.79
CA SER A 3 21.99 -30.02 18.37
C SER A 3 20.79 -30.06 17.40
N ALA A 4 19.67 -30.69 17.76
CA ALA A 4 18.54 -30.88 16.83
C ALA A 4 17.41 -29.84 16.98
N LEU A 5 17.46 -28.97 17.98
CA LEU A 5 16.40 -27.99 18.26
C LEU A 5 16.68 -26.59 17.66
N LEU A 6 17.83 -26.38 17.02
CA LEU A 6 18.24 -25.06 16.54
C LEU A 6 17.72 -24.70 15.14
N VAL A 7 17.07 -25.62 14.42
CA VAL A 7 16.66 -25.39 13.02
C VAL A 7 15.19 -25.00 12.87
N PHE A 8 14.38 -25.03 13.94
CA PHE A 8 12.96 -24.67 13.87
C PHE A 8 12.68 -23.17 14.14
N PHE A 9 13.70 -22.37 14.44
CA PHE A 9 13.58 -20.96 14.83
C PHE A 9 13.74 -19.96 13.68
N LEU A 10 13.48 -20.36 12.44
CA LEU A 10 13.27 -19.39 11.35
C LEU A 10 11.78 -19.05 11.25
N ALA A 11 11.22 -18.58 12.37
CA ALA A 11 9.92 -17.94 12.39
C ALA A 11 10.05 -16.61 11.66
N PHE A 12 9.38 -16.51 10.51
CA PHE A 12 9.19 -15.28 9.76
C PHE A 12 8.65 -14.17 10.67
N ALA A 13 9.53 -13.30 11.16
CA ALA A 13 9.15 -12.06 11.82
C ALA A 13 9.05 -10.95 10.76
N SER A 14 8.11 -11.07 9.83
CA SER A 14 7.70 -9.94 9.00
C SER A 14 6.84 -9.02 9.87
N SER A 15 7.50 -8.15 10.63
CA SER A 15 6.85 -7.06 11.34
C SER A 15 6.39 -6.05 10.31
N ALA A 16 5.10 -6.10 9.94
CA ALA A 16 4.45 -4.98 9.28
C ALA A 16 4.40 -3.84 10.30
N ALA A 17 5.38 -2.94 10.24
CA ALA A 17 5.33 -1.71 11.02
C ALA A 17 4.11 -0.91 10.57
N VAL A 18 3.05 -0.93 11.38
CA VAL A 18 1.87 -0.08 11.19
C VAL A 18 2.23 1.34 11.64
N ASN A 19 2.79 2.11 10.72
CA ASN A 19 3.04 3.53 10.91
C ASN A 19 1.71 4.31 10.89
N VAL A 20 1.04 4.39 12.05
CA VAL A 20 -0.13 5.26 12.24
C VAL A 20 0.36 6.69 12.47
N THR A 21 0.84 7.34 11.41
CA THR A 21 1.11 8.79 11.44
C THR A 21 -0.21 9.55 11.31
N PRO A 22 -0.35 10.72 11.97
CA PRO A 22 -1.49 11.60 11.69
C PRO A 22 -1.57 11.87 10.19
N ALA A 23 -2.79 12.04 9.67
CA ALA A 23 -3.04 12.39 8.27
C ALA A 23 -2.55 13.83 8.01
N ALA A 24 -1.23 14.02 8.04
CA ALA A 24 -0.61 15.16 7.41
C ALA A 24 -0.86 15.00 5.90
N ALA A 25 -1.42 16.03 5.27
CA ALA A 25 -1.48 16.15 3.82
C ALA A 25 -0.04 16.18 3.31
N ARG A 26 0.48 14.99 3.01
CA ARG A 26 1.80 14.75 2.45
C ARG A 26 1.62 14.39 1.00
N ASP A 27 2.63 14.69 0.21
CA ASP A 27 2.52 14.57 -1.23
C ASP A 27 2.67 13.13 -1.72
N TYR A 28 1.63 12.30 -1.53
CA TYR A 28 1.63 10.89 -1.91
C TYR A 28 1.14 10.67 -3.33
N SER A 29 1.83 9.85 -4.12
CA SER A 29 1.48 9.63 -5.52
C SER A 29 0.48 8.51 -5.78
N TYR A 30 0.16 7.70 -4.76
CA TYR A 30 -0.77 6.57 -4.87
C TYR A 30 -1.83 6.60 -3.77
N CYS A 31 -3.06 6.24 -4.15
CA CYS A 31 -4.22 6.16 -3.28
C CYS A 31 -4.83 4.76 -3.30
N LEU A 32 -5.20 4.29 -2.11
CA LEU A 32 -5.93 3.05 -1.92
C LEU A 32 -7.43 3.33 -2.07
N VAL A 33 -8.03 2.76 -3.10
CA VAL A 33 -9.44 2.95 -3.47
C VAL A 33 -10.19 1.64 -3.30
N GLY A 34 -11.46 1.68 -2.96
CA GLY A 34 -12.26 0.48 -2.74
C GLY A 34 -13.62 0.85 -2.19
N THR A 35 -14.46 -0.15 -1.97
CA THR A 35 -15.83 0.04 -1.43
C THR A 35 -15.81 0.64 -0.02
N ASP A 36 -14.76 0.35 0.75
CA ASP A 36 -14.58 0.85 2.12
C ASP A 36 -14.06 2.29 2.21
N PHE A 37 -13.66 2.90 1.09
CA PHE A 37 -13.02 4.22 1.09
C PHE A 37 -13.91 5.27 0.44
N ALA A 38 -14.21 6.34 1.17
CA ALA A 38 -14.98 7.46 0.64
C ALA A 38 -14.17 8.32 -0.34
N GLY A 39 -14.84 8.86 -1.36
CA GLY A 39 -14.26 9.84 -2.28
C GLY A 39 -13.15 9.27 -3.16
N PHE A 40 -11.96 9.88 -3.10
CA PHE A 40 -10.80 9.51 -3.92
C PHE A 40 -9.91 8.41 -3.32
N GLY A 41 -10.32 7.83 -2.18
CA GLY A 41 -9.54 6.82 -1.47
C GLY A 41 -8.58 7.38 -0.43
N ASP A 42 -7.79 6.49 0.16
CA ASP A 42 -6.73 6.81 1.13
C ASP A 42 -5.39 7.03 0.42
N CYS A 43 -5.02 8.30 0.20
CA CYS A 43 -3.75 8.71 -0.42
C CYS A 43 -2.63 8.78 0.62
N LYS A 44 -1.94 7.66 0.86
CA LYS A 44 -0.91 7.52 1.90
C LYS A 44 0.34 6.76 1.43
N PHE A 45 0.51 6.58 0.13
CA PHE A 45 1.52 5.70 -0.45
C PHE A 45 2.39 6.42 -1.48
N ASP A 46 3.71 6.32 -1.31
CA ASP A 46 4.70 6.85 -2.26
C ASP A 46 4.96 5.91 -3.44
N THR A 47 4.69 4.60 -3.27
CA THR A 47 4.94 3.59 -4.31
C THR A 47 3.74 2.66 -4.53
N LEU A 48 3.60 2.16 -5.76
CA LEU A 48 2.55 1.20 -6.11
C LEU A 48 2.64 -0.09 -5.29
N ALA A 49 3.85 -0.61 -5.05
CA ALA A 49 4.06 -1.83 -4.28
C ALA A 49 3.56 -1.70 -2.83
N GLN A 50 3.80 -0.54 -2.21
CA GLN A 50 3.33 -0.27 -0.85
C GLN A 50 1.80 -0.17 -0.79
N CYS A 51 1.19 0.45 -1.80
CA CYS A 51 -0.27 0.46 -1.94
C CYS A 51 -0.82 -0.96 -2.16
N GLN A 52 -0.23 -1.76 -3.04
CA GLN A 52 -0.68 -3.13 -3.34
C GLN A 52 -0.56 -4.06 -2.14
N ALA A 53 0.51 -3.91 -1.35
CA ALA A 53 0.65 -4.64 -0.09
C ALA A 53 -0.49 -4.30 0.88
N SER A 54 -0.94 -3.05 0.89
CA SER A 54 -2.06 -2.58 1.73
C SER A 54 -3.43 -2.95 1.18
N ALA A 55 -3.55 -3.09 -0.14
CA ALA A 55 -4.74 -3.57 -0.84
C ALA A 55 -4.92 -5.09 -0.70
N SER A 56 -3.82 -5.82 -0.54
CA SER A 56 -3.81 -7.28 -0.46
C SER A 56 -4.69 -7.77 0.70
N GLY A 57 -5.66 -8.65 0.38
CA GLY A 57 -6.62 -9.18 1.36
C GLY A 57 -7.80 -8.26 1.66
N ARG A 58 -7.95 -7.13 0.96
CA ARG A 58 -9.09 -6.22 1.04
C ARG A 58 -9.78 -6.13 -0.32
N ASP A 59 -11.05 -5.73 -0.36
CA ASP A 59 -11.73 -5.38 -1.61
C ASP A 59 -11.33 -3.95 -2.04
N ALA A 60 -10.03 -3.78 -2.24
CA ALA A 60 -9.38 -2.51 -2.50
C ALA A 60 -8.36 -2.65 -3.63
N GLY A 61 -8.13 -1.55 -4.35
CA GLY A 61 -7.16 -1.42 -5.40
C GLY A 61 -6.34 -0.14 -5.25
N CYS A 62 -5.37 0.01 -6.14
CA CYS A 62 -4.46 1.16 -6.14
C CYS A 62 -4.72 2.03 -7.36
N ALA A 63 -4.84 3.33 -7.13
CA ALA A 63 -4.97 4.34 -8.17
C ALA A 63 -3.91 5.44 -7.98
N ALA A 64 -3.60 6.18 -9.04
CA ALA A 64 -2.78 7.37 -8.91
C ALA A 64 -3.53 8.45 -8.12
N ASN A 65 -2.79 9.29 -7.41
CA ASN A 65 -3.37 10.44 -6.73
C ASN A 65 -3.94 11.44 -7.77
N PRO A 66 -5.24 11.79 -7.69
CA PRO A 66 -5.87 12.73 -8.62
C PRO A 66 -5.49 14.20 -8.36
N TYR A 67 -4.85 14.53 -7.24
CA TYR A 67 -4.47 15.91 -6.93
C TYR A 67 -3.27 16.37 -7.80
N PRO A 68 -3.37 17.55 -8.44
CA PRO A 68 -2.28 18.09 -9.26
C PRO A 68 -1.06 18.40 -8.38
N GLY A 69 0.11 17.95 -8.82
CA GLY A 69 1.38 18.11 -8.09
C GLY A 69 1.82 16.86 -7.29
N TYR A 70 0.93 15.89 -7.11
CA TYR A 70 1.19 14.67 -6.34
C TYR A 70 1.50 13.46 -7.24
N TYR A 71 1.31 13.60 -8.55
CA TYR A 71 1.44 12.54 -9.54
C TYR A 71 2.89 12.37 -10.02
N ASP A 72 3.44 11.15 -9.96
CA ASP A 72 4.69 10.77 -10.62
C ASP A 72 4.41 9.93 -11.88
N ARG A 73 5.37 9.85 -12.81
CA ARG A 73 5.32 9.00 -14.00
C ARG A 73 5.11 7.52 -13.64
N SER A 74 5.60 7.09 -12.49
CA SER A 74 5.36 5.74 -11.96
C SER A 74 3.89 5.52 -11.58
N SER A 75 3.16 6.59 -11.24
CA SER A 75 1.76 6.58 -10.83
C SER A 75 0.80 6.47 -12.02
N ALA A 76 1.22 6.92 -13.20
CA ALA A 76 0.49 6.77 -14.47
C ALA A 76 -0.02 5.34 -14.67
N ASN A 77 0.86 4.35 -14.44
CA ASN A 77 0.56 2.94 -14.62
C ASN A 77 -0.44 2.38 -13.59
N ALA A 78 -0.60 3.01 -12.43
CA ALA A 78 -1.56 2.57 -11.43
C ALA A 78 -3.01 2.88 -11.81
N GLN A 79 -3.29 4.01 -12.47
CA GLN A 79 -4.63 4.30 -13.00
C GLN A 79 -5.07 3.24 -14.02
N PHE A 80 -4.17 2.77 -14.88
CA PHE A 80 -4.47 1.73 -15.87
C PHE A 80 -4.71 0.34 -15.23
N ASN A 81 -4.11 0.09 -14.06
CA ASN A 81 -4.28 -1.17 -13.33
C ASN A 81 -5.54 -1.16 -12.44
N GLY A 82 -5.91 0.00 -11.89
CA GLY A 82 -7.06 0.15 -10.98
C GLY A 82 -8.43 0.36 -11.64
N LYS A 83 -8.51 0.69 -12.95
CA LYS A 83 -9.78 1.02 -13.63
C LYS A 83 -9.81 0.61 -15.11
N ARG A 84 -10.06 -0.69 -15.37
CA ARG A 84 -10.76 -1.11 -16.60
C ARG A 84 -12.00 -1.94 -16.27
N ARG A 85 -12.90 -1.37 -15.45
CA ARG A 85 -14.30 -1.77 -15.35
C ARG A 85 -15.17 -0.53 -15.29
#